data_AF-A0A2T0B4J2-F1
#
_entry.id   AF-A0A2T0B4J2-F1
#
_cell.length_a   1.000
_cell.length_b   1.000
_cell.length_c   1.000
_cell.angle_alpha   90.00
_cell.angle_beta   90.00
_cell.angle_gamma   90.00
#
_symmetry.space_group_name_H-M   'P 1'
#
loop_
_entity.id
_entity.type
_entity.pdbx_description
1 polymer ?
#
loop_
_entity_poly.entity_id
_entity_poly.type
_entity_poly.pdbx_seq_one_letter_code
_entity_poly.pdbx_strand_id
1 'polypeptide(L)'
;MYILQPGLNKKYGFILSSVFTGIIWMTWHSPLFFIPGTNHGEGLINFWMFAVQLIAFRFFNGAIYKISGKGRVFMCVLFHTMFNAASPIFVTMTMTWVGTITANAVIVLVSIVTVVLYHKKNRQIV
;
A
#
# COMPACT_ATOMS: atom_id res chain seq x y z
N MET A 1 -6.07 -5.96 -7.16
CA MET A 1 -6.71 -5.65 -5.86
C MET A 1 -7.85 -6.62 -5.52
N TYR A 2 -8.76 -6.92 -6.45
CA TYR A 2 -9.98 -7.68 -6.16
C TYR A 2 -9.78 -9.19 -5.87
N ILE A 3 -8.74 -9.82 -6.45
CA ILE A 3 -8.54 -11.28 -6.37
C ILE A 3 -7.43 -11.65 -5.37
N LEU A 4 -6.20 -11.19 -5.61
CA LEU A 4 -5.00 -11.63 -4.88
C LEU A 4 -5.05 -11.36 -3.36
N GLN A 5 -5.12 -10.09 -2.93
CA GLN A 5 -5.08 -9.75 -1.50
C GLN A 5 -6.30 -10.28 -0.74
N PRO A 6 -7.54 -10.24 -1.27
CA PRO A 6 -8.69 -10.86 -0.62
C PRO A 6 -8.57 -12.38 -0.50
N GLY A 7 -8.03 -13.05 -1.53
CA GLY A 7 -7.75 -14.48 -1.50
C GLY A 7 -6.75 -14.84 -0.41
N LEU A 8 -5.63 -14.13 -0.35
CA LEU A 8 -4.62 -14.30 0.71
C LEU A 8 -5.17 -13.95 2.10
N ASN A 9 -6.00 -12.91 2.22
CA ASN A 9 -6.58 -12.48 3.49
C ASN A 9 -7.53 -13.54 4.08
N LYS A 10 -8.25 -14.30 3.25
CA LYS A 10 -9.08 -15.42 3.72
C LYS A 10 -8.25 -16.53 4.36
N LYS A 11 -7.01 -16.74 3.91
CA LYS A 11 -6.14 -17.83 4.38
C LYS A 11 -5.18 -17.41 5.50
N TYR A 12 -4.64 -16.19 5.43
CA TYR A 12 -3.54 -15.74 6.30
C TYR A 12 -3.86 -14.48 7.11
N GLY A 13 -5.05 -13.89 6.94
CA GLY A 13 -5.43 -12.65 7.62
C GLY A 13 -4.81 -11.39 7.00
N PHE A 14 -5.13 -10.23 7.59
CA PHE A 14 -4.88 -8.93 6.98
C PHE A 14 -3.39 -8.56 6.88
N ILE A 15 -2.62 -8.86 7.93
CA ILE A 15 -1.20 -8.49 8.00
C ILE A 15 -0.42 -9.29 6.96
N LEU A 16 -0.48 -10.62 7.02
CA LEU A 16 0.27 -11.49 6.11
C LEU A 16 -0.17 -11.33 4.65
N SER A 17 -1.47 -11.15 4.39
CA SER A 17 -1.94 -10.90 3.02
C SER A 17 -1.40 -9.59 2.45
N SER A 18 -1.29 -8.53 3.26
CA SER A 18 -0.73 -7.25 2.84
C SER A 18 0.77 -7.36 2.56
N VAL A 19 1.52 -8.06 3.42
CA VAL A 19 2.96 -8.33 3.23
C VAL A 19 3.21 -9.14 1.96
N PHE A 20 2.55 -10.29 1.78
CA PHE A 20 2.75 -11.12 0.58
C PHE A 20 2.35 -10.40 -0.70
N THR A 21 1.24 -9.67 -0.67
CA THR A 21 0.85 -8.87 -1.85
C THR A 21 1.86 -7.76 -2.11
N GLY A 22 2.46 -7.19 -1.06
CA GLY A 22 3.49 -6.16 -1.16
C GLY A 22 4.76 -6.70 -1.81
N ILE A 23 5.22 -7.87 -1.39
CA ILE A 23 6.38 -8.54 -1.99
C ILE A 23 6.13 -8.87 -3.46
N ILE A 24 4.98 -9.48 -3.79
CA ILE A 24 4.63 -9.79 -5.19
C ILE A 24 4.64 -8.52 -6.04
N TRP A 25 4.10 -7.43 -5.50
CA TRP A 25 4.00 -6.17 -6.22
C TRP A 25 5.34 -5.45 -6.33
N MET A 26 6.22 -5.57 -5.33
CA MET A 26 7.62 -5.13 -5.41
C MET A 26 8.36 -5.85 -6.53
N THR A 27 8.25 -7.19 -6.61
CA THR A 27 8.85 -7.97 -7.69
C THR A 27 8.32 -7.55 -9.06
N TRP A 28 7.03 -7.25 -9.16
CA TRP A 28 6.44 -6.76 -10.41
C TRP A 28 6.98 -5.39 -10.85
N HIS A 29 7.35 -4.52 -9.92
CA HIS A 29 7.94 -3.22 -10.25
C HIS A 29 9.46 -3.24 -10.46
N SER A 30 10.16 -4.32 -10.07
CA SER A 30 11.62 -4.36 -10.20
C SER A 30 12.12 -4.07 -11.62
N PRO A 31 11.45 -4.50 -12.72
CA PRO A 31 11.90 -4.19 -14.08
C PRO A 31 12.00 -2.69 -14.37
N LEU A 32 11.19 -1.85 -13.70
CA LEU A 32 11.16 -0.40 -13.91
C LEU A 32 12.50 0.27 -13.56
N PHE A 33 13.26 -0.30 -12.62
CA PHE A 33 14.57 0.20 -12.22
C PHE A 33 15.68 -0.12 -13.23
N PHE A 34 15.37 -0.84 -14.30
CA PHE A 34 16.31 -1.16 -15.38
C PHE A 34 15.93 -0.48 -16.70
N ILE A 35 14.89 0.35 -16.73
CA ILE A 35 14.43 1.06 -17.93
C ILE A 35 15.07 2.46 -17.98
N PRO A 36 15.96 2.73 -18.95
CA PRO A 36 16.58 4.05 -19.12
C PRO A 36 15.54 5.15 -19.38
N GLY A 37 15.79 6.37 -18.92
CA GLY A 37 14.89 7.51 -19.11
C GLY A 37 13.71 7.56 -18.13
N THR A 38 13.65 6.65 -17.15
CA THR A 38 12.67 6.71 -16.06
C THR A 38 13.33 7.17 -14.76
N ASN A 39 12.60 7.85 -13.87
CA ASN A 39 13.12 8.25 -12.55
C ASN A 39 13.71 7.07 -11.74
N HIS A 40 13.22 5.86 -11.99
CA HIS A 40 13.67 4.65 -11.32
C HIS A 40 14.99 4.14 -11.93
N GLY A 41 15.08 4.09 -13.26
CA GLY A 41 16.29 3.68 -13.99
C GLY A 41 17.45 4.67 -13.86
N GLU A 42 17.15 5.98 -13.76
CA GLU A 42 18.16 7.03 -13.55
C GLU A 42 18.64 7.11 -12.08
N GLY A 43 18.14 6.24 -11.19
CA GLY A 43 18.56 6.20 -9.78
C GLY A 43 18.07 7.36 -8.92
N LEU A 44 17.14 8.18 -9.42
CA LEU A 44 16.52 9.28 -8.66
C LEU A 44 15.63 8.78 -7.52
N ILE A 45 15.17 7.52 -7.57
CA ILE A 45 14.38 6.87 -6.53
C ILE A 45 15.17 5.69 -5.99
N ASN A 46 15.38 5.66 -4.67
CA ASN A 46 16.03 4.52 -4.03
C ASN A 46 15.09 3.29 -4.03
N PHE A 47 15.56 2.16 -4.57
CA PHE A 47 14.78 0.93 -4.67
C PHE A 47 14.21 0.45 -3.34
N TRP A 48 15.01 0.48 -2.27
CA TRP A 48 14.59 -0.03 -0.96
C TRP A 48 13.59 0.90 -0.27
N MET A 49 13.73 2.22 -0.43
CA MET A 49 12.71 3.17 0.03
C MET A 49 11.38 2.94 -0.70
N PHE A 50 11.45 2.73 -2.02
CA PHE A 50 10.28 2.40 -2.83
C PHE A 50 9.64 1.06 -2.41
N ALA A 51 10.44 0.04 -2.12
CA ALA A 51 9.96 -1.24 -1.61
C ALA A 51 9.18 -1.09 -0.28
N VAL A 52 9.71 -0.31 0.66
CA VAL A 52 9.02 -0.01 1.93
C VAL A 52 7.68 0.68 1.65
N GLN A 53 7.67 1.66 0.75
CA GLN A 53 6.45 2.37 0.36
C GLN A 53 5.41 1.43 -0.28
N LEU A 54 5.83 0.56 -1.19
CA LEU A 54 4.93 -0.40 -1.83
C LEU A 54 4.26 -1.33 -0.81
N ILE A 55 5.00 -1.82 0.17
CA ILE A 55 4.46 -2.67 1.23
C ILE A 55 3.44 -1.89 2.06
N ALA A 56 3.79 -0.68 2.53
CA ALA A 56 2.87 0.15 3.31
C ALA A 56 1.60 0.49 2.52
N PHE A 57 1.74 0.77 1.23
CA PHE A 57 0.62 1.03 0.34
C PHE A 57 -0.33 -0.17 0.21
N ARG A 58 0.17 -1.41 0.34
CA ARG A 58 -0.69 -2.60 0.38
C ARG A 58 -1.54 -2.70 1.63
N PHE A 59 -1.03 -2.26 2.78
CA PHE A 59 -1.84 -2.15 3.99
C PHE A 59 -2.96 -1.14 3.78
N PHE A 60 -2.62 0.04 3.26
CA PHE A 60 -3.59 1.10 3.00
C PHE A 60 -4.71 0.67 2.05
N ASN A 61 -4.34 0.15 0.88
CA ASN A 61 -5.31 -0.27 -0.11
C ASN A 61 -6.15 -1.47 0.40
N GLY A 62 -5.53 -2.38 1.14
CA GLY A 62 -6.26 -3.48 1.80
C GLY A 62 -7.27 -3.01 2.84
N ALA A 63 -6.94 -1.96 3.61
CA ALA A 63 -7.85 -1.36 4.57
C ALA A 63 -9.04 -0.70 3.87
N ILE A 64 -8.79 0.12 2.84
CA ILE A 64 -9.84 0.73 1.99
C ILE A 64 -10.75 -0.37 1.43
N TYR A 65 -10.18 -1.39 0.79
CA TYR A 65 -10.93 -2.49 0.21
C TYR A 65 -11.91 -3.13 1.20
N LYS A 66 -11.48 -3.25 2.47
CA LYS A 66 -12.24 -3.91 3.52
C LYS A 66 -13.38 -3.05 4.06
N ILE A 67 -13.16 -1.75 4.23
CA ILE A 67 -14.17 -0.84 4.80
C ILE A 67 -15.19 -0.33 3.78
N SER A 68 -14.87 -0.36 2.49
CA SER A 68 -15.68 0.25 1.43
C SER A 68 -16.88 -0.57 0.93
N GLY A 69 -17.22 -1.70 1.56
CA GLY A 69 -18.45 -2.44 1.27
C GLY A 69 -18.61 -2.85 -0.19
N LYS A 70 -19.70 -2.45 -0.86
CA LYS A 70 -19.95 -2.74 -2.29
C LYS A 70 -19.08 -1.91 -3.25
N GLY A 71 -18.69 -0.69 -2.85
CA GLY A 71 -17.89 0.25 -3.67
C GLY A 71 -16.38 0.04 -3.60
N ARG A 72 -15.92 -1.11 -3.08
CA ARG A 72 -14.51 -1.35 -2.75
C ARG A 72 -13.53 -1.20 -3.90
N VAL A 73 -13.89 -1.64 -5.11
CA VAL A 73 -12.99 -1.56 -6.27
C VAL A 73 -12.79 -0.10 -6.68
N PHE A 74 -13.89 0.65 -6.80
CA PHE A 74 -13.86 2.08 -7.10
C PHE A 74 -13.01 2.85 -6.09
N MET A 75 -13.23 2.64 -4.79
CA MET A 75 -12.46 3.31 -3.75
C MET A 75 -10.96 2.97 -3.83
N CYS A 76 -10.61 1.70 -4.07
CA CYS A 76 -9.21 1.30 -4.23
C CYS A 76 -8.54 1.98 -5.42
N VAL A 77 -9.26 2.15 -6.54
CA VAL A 77 -8.75 2.83 -7.74
C VAL A 77 -8.61 4.33 -7.47
N LEU A 78 -9.63 4.97 -6.91
CA LEU A 78 -9.62 6.40 -6.58
C LEU A 78 -8.42 6.76 -5.71
N PHE A 79 -8.24 6.08 -4.58
CA PHE A 79 -7.15 6.36 -3.67
C PHE A 79 -5.78 6.01 -4.25
N HIS A 80 -5.70 5.01 -5.15
CA HIS A 80 -4.46 4.73 -5.89
C HIS A 80 -4.11 5.88 -6.81
N THR A 81 -5.05 6.34 -7.63
CA THR A 81 -4.82 7.47 -8.52
C THR A 81 -4.46 8.73 -7.76
N MET A 82 -5.13 9.01 -6.63
CA MET A 82 -4.79 10.14 -5.76
C MET A 82 -3.37 10.03 -5.20
N PHE A 83 -2.95 8.85 -4.75
CA PHE A 83 -1.59 8.63 -4.26
C PHE A 83 -0.55 8.91 -5.36
N ASN A 84 -0.79 8.41 -6.58
CA ASN A 84 0.10 8.64 -7.72
C ASN A 84 0.15 10.12 -8.14
N ALA A 85 -0.96 10.85 -8.02
CA ALA A 85 -1.00 12.28 -8.31
C ALA A 85 -0.29 13.12 -7.24
N ALA A 86 -0.39 12.70 -5.97
CA ALA A 86 0.21 13.41 -4.84
C ALA A 86 1.71 13.10 -4.67
N SER A 87 2.17 11.89 -4.96
CA SER A 87 3.53 11.46 -4.64
C SER A 87 4.64 12.34 -5.23
N PRO A 88 4.56 12.90 -6.45
CA PRO A 88 5.59 13.80 -6.98
C PRO A 88 5.72 15.11 -6.19
N ILE A 89 4.63 15.57 -5.57
CA ILE A 89 4.57 16.83 -4.80
C ILE A 89 5.34 16.69 -3.47
N PHE A 90 5.35 15.49 -2.89
CA PHE A 90 5.96 15.21 -1.60
C PHE A 90 7.34 14.53 -1.69
N VAL A 91 7.98 14.56 -2.87
CA VAL A 91 9.29 13.94 -3.12
C VAL A 91 10.34 14.46 -2.14
N THR A 92 10.41 15.77 -1.89
CA THR A 92 11.43 16.36 -1.00
C THR A 92 11.32 15.89 0.46
N MET A 93 10.11 15.61 0.96
CA MET A 93 9.91 15.11 2.33
C MET A 93 10.15 13.60 2.46
N THR A 94 9.95 12.83 1.39
CA THR A 94 9.99 11.36 1.44
C THR A 94 11.34 10.77 1.04
N MET A 95 12.25 11.56 0.46
CA MET A 95 13.57 11.08 0.01
C MET A 95 14.64 10.94 1.13
N THR A 96 14.26 11.12 2.39
CA THR A 96 15.11 10.73 3.53
C THR A 96 14.64 9.39 4.11
N TRP A 97 15.58 8.59 4.62
CA TRP A 97 15.23 7.31 5.29
C TRP A 97 14.29 7.52 6.47
N VAL A 98 14.53 8.55 7.28
CA VAL A 98 13.69 8.88 8.43
C VAL A 98 12.27 9.25 7.98
N GLY A 99 12.14 10.12 6.97
CA GLY A 99 10.85 10.51 6.41
C GLY A 99 10.09 9.34 5.79
N THR A 100 10.76 8.52 4.98
CA THR A 100 10.19 7.29 4.39
C THR A 100 9.68 6.36 5.48
N ILE A 101 10.50 6.01 6.48
CA ILE A 101 10.11 5.05 7.52
C ILE A 101 8.94 5.61 8.34
N THR A 102 9.02 6.88 8.74
CA THR A 102 7.98 7.52 9.57
C THR A 102 6.63 7.56 8.85
N ALA A 103 6.60 8.09 7.62
CA ALA A 103 5.36 8.21 6.86
C ALA A 103 4.72 6.84 6.59
N ASN A 104 5.53 5.85 6.18
CA ASN A 104 5.03 4.51 5.88
C ASN A 104 4.61 3.74 7.14
N ALA A 105 5.29 3.93 8.27
CA ALA A 105 4.87 3.36 9.55
C ALA A 105 3.51 3.91 9.98
N VAL A 106 3.28 5.23 9.83
CA VAL A 106 1.98 5.85 10.10
C VAL A 106 0.89 5.27 9.21
N ILE A 107 1.14 5.14 7.90
CA ILE A 107 0.18 4.54 6.96
C ILE A 107 -0.18 3.11 7.38
N VAL A 108 0.82 2.28 7.73
CA VAL A 108 0.59 0.90 8.18
C VAL A 108 -0.22 0.88 9.48
N LEU A 109 0.15 1.69 10.47
CA LEU A 109 -0.54 1.78 11.75
C LEU A 109 -2.01 2.16 11.57
N VAL A 110 -2.27 3.25 10.84
CA VAL A 110 -3.64 3.72 10.55
C VAL A 110 -4.43 2.62 9.86
N SER A 111 -3.85 1.96 8.85
CA SER A 111 -4.50 0.87 8.13
C SER A 111 -4.90 -0.30 9.03
N ILE A 112 -4.00 -0.73 9.92
CA ILE A 112 -4.27 -1.81 10.88
C ILE A 112 -5.36 -1.38 11.86
N VAL A 113 -5.25 -0.19 12.45
CA VAL A 113 -6.25 0.35 13.40
C VAL A 113 -7.63 0.42 12.74
N THR A 114 -7.72 0.96 11.52
CA THR A 114 -8.97 1.02 10.77
C THR A 114 -9.60 -0.36 10.57
N VAL A 115 -8.81 -1.37 10.20
CA VAL A 115 -9.31 -2.74 10.01
C VAL A 115 -9.75 -3.37 11.33
N VAL A 116 -9.03 -3.15 12.43
CA VAL A 116 -9.38 -3.65 13.77
C VAL A 116 -10.69 -3.02 14.25
N LEU A 117 -10.82 -1.70 14.15
CA LEU A 117 -12.03 -0.98 14.52
C LEU A 117 -13.24 -1.43 13.69
N TYR A 118 -13.05 -1.60 12.38
CA TYR A 118 -14.10 -2.11 11.49
C TYR A 118 -14.58 -3.50 11.89
N HIS A 119 -13.65 -4.40 12.21
CA HIS A 119 -13.96 -5.75 12.69
C HIS A 119 -14.70 -5.74 14.03
N LYS A 120 -14.25 -4.91 14.99
CA LYS A 120 -14.90 -4.77 16.29
C LYS A 120 -16.33 -4.26 16.14
N LYS A 121 -16.55 -3.25 15.30
CA LYS A 121 -17.88 -2.70 15.01
C LYS A 121 -18.82 -3.75 14.41
N ASN A 122 -18.36 -4.51 13.42
CA ASN A 122 -19.20 -5.52 12.77
C ASN A 122 -19.51 -6.72 13.68
N ARG A 123 -18.63 -7.06 14.62
CA ARG A 123 -18.91 -8.08 15.65
C ARG A 123 -19.95 -7.66 16.68
N GLN A 124 -20.17 -6.35 16.88
CA GLN A 124 -21.17 -5.84 17.83
C GLN A 124 -22.57 -5.70 17.21
N ILE A 125 -22.68 -5.78 15.88
CA ILE A 125 -23.93 -5.61 15.13
C ILE A 125 -24.59 -6.96 14.78
N VAL A 126 -23.84 -8.07 14.93
CA VAL A 126 -24.30 -9.45 14.74
C VAL A 126 -24.47 -10.11 16.09
#